data_AF-A0A956FPL6-F1
#
_entry.id   AF-A0A956FPL6-F1
#
_cell.length_a   1.000
_cell.length_b   1.000
_cell.length_c   1.000
_cell.angle_alpha   90.00
_cell.angle_beta   90.00
_cell.angle_gamma   90.00
#
_symmetry.space_group_name_H-M   'P 1'
#
loop_
_entity.id
_entity.type
_entity.pdbx_description
1 polymer ?
#
loop_
_entity_poly.entity_id
_entity_poly.type
_entity_poly.pdbx_seq_one_letter_code
_entity_poly.pdbx_strand_id
1 'polypeptide(L)'
;MIGARAWRAARSVALAIGAALACGPSAGEEPSPVDFVRADPYPRLVIEVDAVEGLSLASDVQAALVDVVEGLVDKPGGVVVIVDDTLPRAHDGAAWSFAELVDLGDERRDLEVDGDAIKVHVLLLDGAYYGEDGGAHLGLAWDGGHVALFQEGLMDACASGKGGRGLSSQACRSAELGVLAHEFGHVFGLVNNGAPMVEPHEDPAHPGHTDDPSCLMYWAYERGEVIHRIADAVDAGTPAEEALGFCGPSLADLAALREG
;
A
#
# COMPACT_ATOMS: atom_id res chain seq x y z
N MET A 1 60.25 28.02 -44.88
CA MET A 1 59.51 27.01 -44.07
C MET A 1 58.16 26.81 -44.74
N ILE A 2 57.95 25.65 -45.39
CA ILE A 2 56.97 24.61 -45.01
C ILE A 2 55.53 25.16 -45.05
N GLY A 3 54.54 24.66 -45.79
CA GLY A 3 54.38 23.44 -46.57
C GLY A 3 52.93 23.38 -47.11
N ALA A 4 52.72 22.51 -48.09
CA ALA A 4 51.48 22.28 -48.82
C ALA A 4 50.39 21.51 -48.02
N ARG A 5 49.23 21.32 -48.71
CA ARG A 5 48.11 20.34 -48.50
C ARG A 5 46.86 20.98 -47.89
N ALA A 6 45.63 20.57 -48.20
CA ALA A 6 45.03 19.75 -49.24
C ALA A 6 43.50 19.88 -49.04
N TRP A 7 42.73 19.67 -50.11
CA TRP A 7 41.28 19.47 -50.07
C TRP A 7 40.84 18.33 -49.16
N ARG A 8 39.70 18.47 -48.48
CA ARG A 8 38.76 17.38 -48.13
C ARG A 8 37.39 17.94 -47.73
N ALA A 9 36.36 17.45 -48.41
CA ALA A 9 34.96 17.59 -48.02
C ALA A 9 34.71 16.84 -46.71
N ALA A 10 33.93 17.43 -45.80
CA ALA A 10 33.34 16.72 -44.68
C ALA A 10 31.88 16.37 -45.03
N ARG A 11 31.64 15.06 -44.98
CA ARG A 11 30.34 14.40 -45.17
C ARG A 11 29.42 14.70 -43.98
N SER A 12 28.13 14.77 -44.27
CA SER A 12 27.04 14.74 -43.30
C SER A 12 27.19 13.57 -42.33
N VAL A 13 27.00 13.85 -41.03
CA VAL A 13 26.53 12.86 -40.07
C VAL A 13 25.16 13.33 -39.64
N ALA A 14 24.13 12.66 -40.14
CA ALA A 14 22.79 12.75 -39.62
C ALA A 14 22.84 12.16 -38.20
N LEU A 15 22.61 12.99 -37.19
CA LEU A 15 22.32 12.50 -35.85
C LEU A 15 20.87 12.04 -35.89
N ALA A 16 20.68 10.73 -36.06
CA ALA A 16 19.41 10.10 -35.79
C ALA A 16 19.15 10.29 -34.29
N ILE A 17 18.27 11.24 -33.95
CA ILE A 17 17.62 11.25 -32.64
C ILE A 17 16.74 10.02 -32.66
N GLY A 18 17.27 8.91 -32.14
CA GLY A 18 16.46 7.77 -31.77
C GLY A 18 15.48 8.29 -30.73
N ALA A 19 14.22 8.44 -31.13
CA ALA A 19 13.12 8.39 -30.20
C ALA A 19 13.23 7.03 -29.52
N ALA A 20 13.80 7.00 -28.31
CA ALA A 20 13.48 5.93 -27.39
C ALA A 20 11.97 6.02 -27.21
N LEU A 21 11.24 5.09 -27.83
CA LEU A 21 9.87 4.86 -27.46
C LEU A 21 9.90 4.51 -25.98
N ALA A 22 9.52 5.48 -25.14
CA ALA A 22 9.09 5.19 -23.79
C ALA A 22 7.90 4.25 -23.94
N CYS A 23 8.15 2.97 -23.74
CA CYS A 23 7.10 1.99 -23.52
C CYS A 23 6.68 2.13 -22.05
N GLY A 24 6.14 3.30 -21.69
CA GLY A 24 5.27 3.39 -20.54
C GLY A 24 3.91 2.81 -20.95
N PRO A 25 3.14 2.23 -20.01
CA PRO A 25 1.80 1.78 -20.33
C PRO A 25 1.01 2.94 -20.95
N SER A 26 0.31 2.64 -22.05
CA SER A 26 -0.66 3.58 -22.60
C SER A 26 -1.68 3.91 -21.52
N ALA A 27 -2.00 5.19 -21.33
CA ALA A 27 -3.11 5.64 -20.51
C ALA A 27 -4.35 4.75 -20.77
N GLY A 28 -4.68 3.86 -19.84
CA GLY A 28 -5.79 2.92 -19.95
C GLY A 28 -5.57 1.48 -19.45
N GLU A 29 -4.37 1.07 -19.02
CA GLU A 29 -4.20 -0.20 -18.29
C GLU A 29 -3.86 0.11 -16.82
N GLU A 30 -4.73 -0.33 -15.91
CA GLU A 30 -4.50 -0.23 -14.47
C GLU A 30 -3.18 -0.93 -14.10
N PRO A 31 -2.38 -0.39 -13.17
CA PRO A 31 -1.12 -1.01 -12.82
C PRO A 31 -1.37 -2.40 -12.23
N SER A 32 -0.57 -3.37 -12.66
CA SER A 32 -0.64 -4.72 -12.12
C SER A 32 0.12 -4.81 -10.79
N PRO A 33 -0.14 -5.83 -9.94
CA PRO A 33 0.68 -6.07 -8.74
C PRO A 33 2.19 -6.16 -9.03
N VAL A 34 2.57 -6.66 -10.21
CA VAL A 34 3.96 -6.74 -10.66
C VAL A 34 4.62 -5.35 -10.73
N ASP A 35 3.88 -4.34 -11.21
CA ASP A 35 4.37 -2.97 -11.37
C ASP A 35 4.68 -2.30 -10.02
N PHE A 36 3.97 -2.68 -8.95
CA PHE A 36 4.26 -2.22 -7.59
C PHE A 36 5.43 -2.95 -6.94
N VAL A 37 5.64 -4.22 -7.27
CA VAL A 37 6.65 -5.05 -6.61
C VAL A 37 8.03 -4.95 -7.26
N ARG A 38 8.13 -4.70 -8.58
CA ARG A 38 9.41 -4.65 -9.31
C ARG A 38 10.00 -3.27 -9.45
N ALA A 39 11.32 -3.22 -9.72
CA ALA A 39 12.01 -1.97 -10.01
C ALA A 39 11.59 -1.35 -11.35
N ASP A 40 11.51 -2.16 -12.41
CA ASP A 40 11.07 -1.69 -13.71
C ASP A 40 9.55 -1.90 -13.88
N PRO A 41 8.82 -0.96 -14.51
CA PRO A 41 9.32 0.31 -15.08
C PRO A 41 9.39 1.47 -14.07
N TYR A 42 8.93 1.26 -12.83
CA TYR A 42 8.79 2.31 -11.83
C TYR A 42 9.75 2.13 -10.65
N PRO A 43 11.00 2.63 -10.70
CA PRO A 43 11.98 2.43 -9.63
C PRO A 43 11.59 3.10 -8.30
N ARG A 44 10.56 3.96 -8.31
CA ARG A 44 10.04 4.65 -7.13
C ARG A 44 8.58 4.29 -6.86
N LEU A 45 8.21 4.21 -5.59
CA LEU A 45 6.82 4.09 -5.15
C LEU A 45 6.47 5.29 -4.27
N VAL A 46 5.39 5.97 -4.61
CA VAL A 46 4.81 7.07 -3.84
C VAL A 46 3.56 6.57 -3.12
N ILE A 47 3.48 6.83 -1.82
CA ILE A 47 2.28 6.64 -1.02
C ILE A 47 1.67 8.04 -0.85
N GLU A 48 0.66 8.32 -1.66
CA GLU A 48 -0.14 9.55 -1.54
C GLU A 48 -1.15 9.35 -0.42
N VAL A 49 -1.21 10.29 0.51
CA VAL A 49 -2.08 10.22 1.67
C VAL A 49 -2.99 11.42 1.68
N ASP A 50 -4.28 11.16 1.53
CA ASP A 50 -5.33 12.13 1.77
C ASP A 50 -6.05 11.79 3.06
N ALA A 51 -6.39 12.81 3.84
CA ALA A 51 -6.94 12.59 5.17
C ALA A 51 -8.12 13.50 5.45
N VAL A 52 -9.17 12.95 6.05
CA VAL A 52 -10.26 13.75 6.62
C VAL A 52 -9.71 14.73 7.66
N GLU A 53 -10.27 15.94 7.72
CA GLU A 53 -9.81 16.98 8.64
C GLU A 53 -9.68 16.49 10.10
N GLY A 54 -8.44 16.54 10.61
CA GLY A 54 -8.08 16.10 11.97
C GLY A 54 -7.48 14.70 12.06
N LEU A 55 -7.50 13.94 10.97
CA LEU A 55 -6.83 12.65 10.82
C LEU A 55 -5.43 12.84 10.24
N SER A 56 -4.51 11.95 10.62
CA SER A 56 -3.12 11.96 10.11
C SER A 56 -2.39 10.71 10.57
N LEU A 57 -1.48 10.20 9.75
CA LEU A 57 -0.49 9.21 10.21
C LEU A 57 0.58 9.90 11.04
N ALA A 58 0.85 9.37 12.23
CA ALA A 58 1.97 9.86 13.04
C ALA A 58 3.31 9.58 12.32
N SER A 59 4.33 10.41 12.56
CA SER A 59 5.61 10.30 11.83
C SER A 59 6.32 8.96 12.03
N ASP A 60 6.16 8.34 13.20
CA ASP A 60 6.67 7.00 13.49
C ASP A 60 5.93 5.92 12.69
N VAL A 61 4.62 6.06 12.51
CA VAL A 61 3.82 5.15 11.66
C VAL A 61 4.18 5.31 10.20
N GLN A 62 4.36 6.55 9.71
CA GLN A 62 4.79 6.79 8.33
C GLN A 62 6.15 6.15 8.06
N ALA A 63 7.13 6.33 8.95
CA ALA A 63 8.44 5.73 8.82
C ALA A 63 8.38 4.19 8.85
N ALA A 64 7.61 3.62 9.79
CA ALA A 64 7.45 2.17 9.87
C ALA A 64 6.72 1.59 8.65
N LEU A 65 5.73 2.30 8.09
CA LEU A 65 5.07 1.88 6.86
C LEU A 65 6.04 1.89 5.68
N VAL A 66 6.87 2.93 5.53
CA VAL A 66 7.93 2.97 4.52
C VAL A 66 8.87 1.78 4.67
N ASP A 67 9.36 1.50 5.88
CA ASP A 67 10.26 0.37 6.15
C ASP A 67 9.60 -0.97 5.79
N VAL A 68 8.31 -1.16 6.12
CA VAL A 68 7.56 -2.36 5.75
C VAL A 68 7.45 -2.47 4.23
N VAL A 69 7.00 -1.41 3.55
CA VAL A 69 6.82 -1.44 2.10
C VAL A 69 8.16 -1.69 1.39
N GLU A 70 9.24 -1.02 1.76
CA GLU A 70 10.58 -1.24 1.20
C GLU A 70 11.07 -2.69 1.40
N GLY A 71 10.65 -3.37 2.47
CA GLY A 71 10.90 -4.80 2.65
C GLY A 71 10.14 -5.68 1.65
N LEU A 72 8.96 -5.25 1.20
CA LEU A 72 8.03 -5.99 0.35
C LEU A 72 8.18 -5.71 -1.14
N VAL A 73 8.84 -4.63 -1.55
CA VAL A 73 9.03 -4.28 -2.97
C VAL A 73 10.51 -4.11 -3.35
N ASP A 74 10.82 -4.21 -4.63
CA ASP A 74 12.12 -3.85 -5.21
C ASP A 74 12.03 -2.46 -5.84
N LYS A 75 12.22 -1.40 -5.04
CA LYS A 75 12.15 0.00 -5.49
C LYS A 75 13.47 0.72 -5.20
N PRO A 76 14.49 0.59 -6.07
CA PRO A 76 15.82 1.16 -5.80
C PRO A 76 15.85 2.70 -5.76
N GLY A 77 14.81 3.36 -6.28
CA GLY A 77 14.61 4.80 -6.13
C GLY A 77 13.96 5.21 -4.82
N GLY A 78 13.56 4.25 -3.98
CA GLY A 78 12.97 4.45 -2.66
C GLY A 78 11.45 4.49 -2.64
N VAL A 79 10.91 4.36 -1.43
CA VAL A 79 9.48 4.55 -1.12
C VAL A 79 9.32 5.87 -0.35
N VAL A 80 8.30 6.66 -0.67
CA VAL A 80 8.04 7.94 0.02
C VAL A 80 6.57 8.13 0.30
N VAL A 81 6.26 8.67 1.49
CA VAL A 81 4.91 9.14 1.84
C VAL A 81 4.80 10.63 1.50
N ILE A 82 3.76 11.01 0.77
CA ILE A 82 3.39 12.39 0.47
C ILE A 82 1.97 12.61 1.00
N VAL A 83 1.84 13.44 2.02
CA VAL A 83 0.52 13.93 2.46
C VAL A 83 0.12 15.03 1.49
N ASP A 84 -0.98 14.84 0.78
CA ASP A 84 -1.40 15.74 -0.30
C ASP A 84 -2.60 16.58 0.13
N ASP A 85 -3.78 15.97 0.25
CA ASP A 85 -5.03 16.71 0.37
C ASP A 85 -5.80 16.45 1.68
N THR A 86 -6.58 17.45 2.08
CA THR A 86 -7.57 17.29 3.16
C THR A 86 -8.93 16.90 2.56
N LEU A 87 -9.53 15.86 3.12
CA LEU A 87 -10.84 15.35 2.71
C LEU A 87 -11.96 15.93 3.58
N PRO A 88 -13.17 16.10 3.02
CA PRO A 88 -14.35 16.40 3.83
C PRO A 88 -14.70 15.21 4.73
N ARG A 89 -15.29 15.51 5.89
CA ARG A 89 -15.86 14.49 6.79
C ARG A 89 -16.99 13.71 6.12
N ALA A 90 -17.15 12.45 6.50
CA ALA A 90 -18.30 11.64 6.14
C ALA A 90 -19.61 12.35 6.48
N HIS A 91 -20.59 12.24 5.59
CA HIS A 91 -21.88 12.92 5.74
C HIS A 91 -22.64 12.41 6.99
N ASP A 92 -22.83 13.28 7.97
CA ASP A 92 -23.64 13.05 9.19
C ASP A 92 -23.31 11.78 9.99
N GLY A 93 -22.05 11.29 9.92
CA GLY A 93 -21.61 10.08 10.62
C GLY A 93 -22.17 8.77 10.06
N ALA A 94 -22.64 8.78 8.81
CA ALA A 94 -23.04 7.58 8.09
C ALA A 94 -21.83 6.69 7.76
N ALA A 95 -22.10 5.40 7.57
CA ALA A 95 -21.11 4.47 7.04
C ALA A 95 -20.86 4.76 5.56
N TRP A 96 -19.61 4.66 5.13
CA TRP A 96 -19.22 4.71 3.73
C TRP A 96 -19.79 3.49 3.00
N SER A 97 -20.25 3.69 1.78
CA SER A 97 -20.51 2.63 0.82
C SER A 97 -19.29 2.41 -0.08
N PHE A 98 -19.15 1.21 -0.64
CA PHE A 98 -18.04 0.92 -1.55
C PHE A 98 -18.03 1.86 -2.77
N ALA A 99 -19.21 2.21 -3.29
CA ALA A 99 -19.33 3.14 -4.41
C ALA A 99 -18.82 4.56 -4.05
N GLU A 100 -19.10 5.05 -2.84
CA GLU A 100 -18.57 6.34 -2.38
C GLU A 100 -17.04 6.31 -2.21
N LEU A 101 -16.47 5.18 -1.78
CA LEU A 101 -15.01 5.02 -1.68
C LEU A 101 -14.36 5.03 -3.07
N VAL A 102 -14.95 4.34 -4.05
CA VAL A 102 -14.48 4.36 -5.44
C VAL A 102 -14.57 5.76 -6.03
N ASP A 103 -15.74 6.42 -5.92
CA ASP A 103 -15.94 7.77 -6.42
C ASP A 103 -14.94 8.76 -5.79
N LEU A 104 -14.69 8.64 -4.48
CA LEU A 104 -13.72 9.48 -3.77
C LEU A 104 -12.28 9.18 -4.17
N GLY A 105 -11.90 7.91 -4.32
CA GLY A 105 -10.56 7.51 -4.79
C GLY A 105 -10.29 8.05 -6.19
N ASP A 106 -11.21 7.83 -7.13
CA ASP A 106 -11.11 8.31 -8.51
C ASP A 106 -11.04 9.84 -8.61
N GLU A 107 -11.76 10.56 -7.75
CA GLU A 107 -11.74 12.02 -7.73
C GLU A 107 -10.45 12.58 -7.12
N ARG A 108 -9.89 11.93 -6.08
CA ARG A 108 -8.85 12.51 -5.22
C ARG A 108 -7.47 11.90 -5.42
N ARG A 109 -7.31 10.85 -6.24
CA ARG A 109 -6.00 10.29 -6.61
C ARG A 109 -5.27 11.20 -7.60
N ASP A 110 -5.06 12.47 -7.26
CA ASP A 110 -4.66 13.54 -8.18
C ASP A 110 -3.23 14.08 -7.97
N LEU A 111 -2.46 13.54 -7.02
CA LEU A 111 -1.02 13.81 -6.91
C LEU A 111 -0.28 13.40 -8.18
N GLU A 112 0.24 14.41 -8.87
CA GLU A 112 1.11 14.22 -10.04
C GLU A 112 2.47 13.66 -9.59
N VAL A 113 2.85 12.50 -10.14
CA VAL A 113 4.15 11.87 -9.92
C VAL A 113 4.91 11.77 -11.25
N ASP A 114 6.24 11.76 -11.17
CA ASP A 114 7.07 11.58 -12.37
C ASP A 114 6.75 10.23 -13.04
N GLY A 115 6.92 10.16 -14.37
CA GLY A 115 6.59 8.94 -15.14
C GLY A 115 7.43 7.70 -14.84
N ASP A 116 8.43 7.81 -13.96
CA ASP A 116 9.22 6.69 -13.42
C ASP A 116 8.82 6.30 -11.98
N ALA A 117 7.70 6.82 -11.49
CA ALA A 117 7.11 6.46 -10.21
C ALA A 117 5.72 5.84 -10.38
N ILE A 118 5.39 4.93 -9.47
CA ILE A 118 4.04 4.39 -9.31
C ILE A 118 3.47 4.85 -7.97
N LYS A 119 2.15 4.98 -7.87
CA LYS A 119 1.49 5.56 -6.70
C LYS A 119 0.45 4.61 -6.10
N VAL A 120 0.47 4.45 -4.79
CA VAL A 120 -0.65 3.93 -4.00
C VAL A 120 -1.33 5.11 -3.31
N HIS A 121 -2.65 5.20 -3.43
CA HIS A 121 -3.45 6.25 -2.80
C HIS A 121 -4.07 5.73 -1.53
N VAL A 122 -3.83 6.42 -0.42
CA VAL A 122 -4.28 6.06 0.91
C VAL A 122 -5.25 7.14 1.39
N LEU A 123 -6.50 6.74 1.65
CA LEU A 123 -7.53 7.57 2.24
C LEU A 123 -7.60 7.30 3.76
N LEU A 124 -7.29 8.30 4.58
CA LEU A 124 -7.56 8.26 6.02
C LEU A 124 -8.95 8.84 6.27
N LEU A 125 -9.89 7.95 6.58
CA LEU A 125 -11.31 8.28 6.65
C LEU A 125 -11.83 8.26 8.08
N ASP A 126 -12.83 9.11 8.33
CA ASP A 126 -13.71 9.00 9.48
C ASP A 126 -14.84 8.00 9.19
N GLY A 127 -15.76 7.81 10.14
CA GLY A 127 -16.89 6.90 9.96
C GLY A 127 -16.51 5.41 9.96
N ALA A 128 -17.37 4.58 9.36
CA ALA A 128 -17.20 3.13 9.32
C ALA A 128 -17.51 2.60 7.92
N TYR A 129 -17.00 1.41 7.62
CA TYR A 129 -17.40 0.64 6.46
C TYR A 129 -17.86 -0.74 6.91
N TYR A 130 -18.97 -1.18 6.35
CA TYR A 130 -19.52 -2.51 6.59
C TYR A 130 -19.50 -3.29 5.29
N GLY A 131 -18.76 -4.39 5.27
CA GLY A 131 -18.68 -5.28 4.12
C GLY A 131 -20.01 -5.98 3.86
N GLU A 132 -20.07 -6.77 2.79
CA GLU A 132 -21.27 -7.54 2.44
C GLU A 132 -21.68 -8.56 3.52
N ASP A 133 -20.73 -8.99 4.35
CA ASP A 133 -20.95 -9.88 5.48
C ASP A 133 -21.53 -9.16 6.72
N GLY A 134 -21.65 -7.82 6.66
CA GLY A 134 -22.14 -6.97 7.72
C GLY A 134 -21.12 -6.71 8.85
N GLY A 135 -19.88 -7.18 8.70
CA GLY A 135 -18.78 -6.92 9.62
C GLY A 135 -18.23 -5.51 9.44
N ALA A 136 -17.79 -4.87 10.53
CA ALA A 136 -17.06 -3.60 10.43
C ALA A 136 -15.62 -3.86 9.99
N HIS A 137 -15.19 -3.18 8.92
CA HIS A 137 -13.82 -3.21 8.44
C HIS A 137 -13.07 -1.94 8.90
N LEU A 138 -11.78 -2.10 9.17
CA LEU A 138 -10.87 -1.01 9.50
C LEU A 138 -9.98 -0.64 8.32
N GLY A 139 -9.73 -1.58 7.40
CA GLY A 139 -8.98 -1.39 6.17
C GLY A 139 -9.74 -1.92 4.95
N LEU A 140 -9.40 -1.39 3.77
CA LEU A 140 -9.83 -1.92 2.49
C LEU A 140 -8.82 -1.55 1.41
N ALA A 141 -8.48 -2.49 0.53
CA ALA A 141 -7.76 -2.24 -0.71
C ALA A 141 -8.64 -2.55 -1.94
N TRP A 142 -8.53 -1.74 -2.99
CA TRP A 142 -9.23 -1.98 -4.26
C TRP A 142 -8.48 -1.43 -5.47
N ASP A 143 -8.90 -1.90 -6.66
CA ASP A 143 -8.42 -1.49 -7.99
C ASP A 143 -6.89 -1.39 -8.12
N GLY A 144 -6.18 -2.28 -7.44
CA GLY A 144 -4.73 -2.43 -7.55
C GLY A 144 -3.91 -1.24 -7.05
N GLY A 145 -4.48 -0.22 -6.42
CA GLY A 145 -3.72 0.97 -6.05
C GLY A 145 -4.38 1.92 -5.05
N HIS A 146 -5.55 1.58 -4.54
CA HIS A 146 -6.24 2.35 -3.52
C HIS A 146 -6.31 1.59 -2.20
N VAL A 147 -6.16 2.33 -1.11
CA VAL A 147 -6.25 1.84 0.26
C VAL A 147 -7.10 2.83 1.06
N ALA A 148 -8.05 2.35 1.84
CA ALA A 148 -8.78 3.13 2.83
C ALA A 148 -8.43 2.61 4.23
N LEU A 149 -8.20 3.53 5.15
CA LEU A 149 -8.09 3.27 6.58
C LEU A 149 -9.17 4.07 7.31
N PHE A 150 -10.10 3.39 7.96
CA PHE A 150 -11.13 4.01 8.82
C PHE A 150 -10.52 4.37 10.17
N GLN A 151 -9.61 5.35 10.15
CA GLN A 151 -8.70 5.68 11.25
C GLN A 151 -9.44 6.11 12.52
N GLU A 152 -10.52 6.90 12.40
CA GLU A 152 -11.32 7.32 13.57
C GLU A 152 -11.93 6.10 14.29
N GLY A 153 -12.54 5.18 13.53
CA GLY A 153 -13.10 3.95 14.07
C GLY A 153 -12.05 3.02 14.69
N LEU A 154 -10.87 2.90 14.07
CA LEU A 154 -9.75 2.14 14.62
C LEU A 154 -9.27 2.72 15.95
N MET A 155 -9.03 4.03 15.99
CA MET A 155 -8.50 4.70 17.17
C MET A 155 -9.50 4.67 18.34
N ASP A 156 -10.79 4.85 18.07
CA ASP A 156 -11.86 4.73 19.06
C ASP A 156 -12.00 3.30 19.60
N ALA A 157 -12.01 2.31 18.70
CA ALA A 157 -12.04 0.91 19.08
C ALA A 157 -10.81 0.53 19.92
N CYS A 158 -9.63 1.02 19.56
CA CYS A 158 -8.40 0.75 20.29
C CYS A 158 -8.35 1.44 21.66
N ALA A 159 -8.83 2.68 21.76
CA ALA A 159 -8.93 3.44 23.01
C ALA A 159 -9.99 2.87 23.97
N SER A 160 -10.97 2.12 23.46
CA SER A 160 -11.96 1.40 24.28
C SER A 160 -11.49 -0.03 24.66
N GLY A 161 -10.82 -0.71 23.74
CA GLY A 161 -9.99 -1.91 23.94
C GLY A 161 -10.68 -3.19 24.46
N LYS A 162 -9.87 -4.22 24.71
CA LYS A 162 -10.31 -5.55 25.16
C LYS A 162 -10.80 -5.51 26.62
N GLY A 163 -12.07 -5.83 26.85
CA GLY A 163 -12.66 -5.85 28.19
C GLY A 163 -12.88 -4.46 28.80
N GLY A 164 -13.02 -3.42 27.97
CA GLY A 164 -13.32 -2.05 28.40
C GLY A 164 -12.11 -1.27 28.92
N ARG A 165 -10.89 -1.72 28.60
CA ARG A 165 -9.65 -0.99 28.86
C ARG A 165 -8.93 -0.79 27.53
N GLY A 166 -8.77 0.47 27.13
CA GLY A 166 -8.01 0.85 25.96
C GLY A 166 -6.56 0.43 26.00
N LEU A 167 -5.96 0.29 24.83
CA LEU A 167 -4.52 0.09 24.70
C LEU A 167 -3.78 1.43 24.82
N SER A 168 -2.46 1.36 25.00
CA SER A 168 -1.62 2.56 24.91
C SER A 168 -1.66 3.16 23.50
N SER A 169 -1.42 4.46 23.38
CA SER A 169 -1.34 5.11 22.06
C SER A 169 -0.30 4.47 21.14
N GLN A 170 0.81 3.95 21.69
CA GLN A 170 1.80 3.23 20.90
C GLN A 170 1.22 1.92 20.33
N ALA A 171 0.48 1.16 21.15
CA ALA A 171 -0.16 -0.06 20.69
C ALA A 171 -1.26 0.23 19.65
N CYS A 172 -2.01 1.33 19.78
CA CYS A 172 -2.96 1.73 18.75
C CYS A 172 -2.28 2.10 17.42
N ARG A 173 -1.13 2.77 17.47
CA ARG A 173 -0.29 3.02 16.29
C ARG A 173 0.22 1.73 15.64
N SER A 174 0.51 0.69 16.41
CA SER A 174 0.85 -0.62 15.86
C SER A 174 -0.35 -1.33 15.21
N ALA A 175 -1.55 -1.17 15.76
CA ALA A 175 -2.77 -1.66 15.11
C ALA A 175 -3.02 -0.95 13.77
N GLU A 176 -2.88 0.37 13.74
CA GLU A 176 -2.94 1.19 12.52
C GLU A 176 -1.93 0.75 11.46
N LEU A 177 -0.66 0.57 11.84
CA LEU A 177 0.38 0.06 10.95
C LEU A 177 0.02 -1.34 10.43
N GLY A 178 -0.52 -2.21 11.27
CA GLY A 178 -0.90 -3.57 10.89
C GLY A 178 -2.01 -3.61 9.85
N VAL A 179 -3.04 -2.77 9.99
CA VAL A 179 -4.10 -2.63 8.98
C VAL A 179 -3.50 -2.13 7.66
N LEU A 180 -2.74 -1.03 7.69
CA LEU A 180 -2.14 -0.48 6.46
C LEU A 180 -1.23 -1.49 5.77
N ALA A 181 -0.34 -2.14 6.50
CA ALA A 181 0.57 -3.12 5.92
C ALA A 181 -0.17 -4.35 5.33
N HIS A 182 -1.29 -4.75 5.91
CA HIS A 182 -2.18 -5.77 5.34
C HIS A 182 -2.76 -5.32 4.00
N GLU A 183 -3.34 -4.12 3.94
CA GLU A 183 -3.94 -3.58 2.71
C GLU A 183 -2.90 -3.37 1.61
N PHE A 184 -1.68 -2.96 1.97
CA PHE A 184 -0.57 -2.91 1.01
C PHE A 184 -0.19 -4.30 0.48
N GLY A 185 -0.33 -5.35 1.29
CA GLY A 185 -0.17 -6.72 0.83
C GLY A 185 -1.18 -7.07 -0.28
N HIS A 186 -2.44 -6.66 -0.13
CA HIS A 186 -3.47 -6.82 -1.17
C HIS A 186 -3.13 -6.03 -2.43
N VAL A 187 -2.66 -4.78 -2.31
CA VAL A 187 -2.17 -3.98 -3.45
C VAL A 187 -1.05 -4.70 -4.20
N PHE A 188 -0.16 -5.38 -3.47
CA PHE A 188 0.93 -6.19 -4.06
C PHE A 188 0.48 -7.57 -4.55
N GLY A 189 -0.84 -7.82 -4.56
CA GLY A 189 -1.48 -9.01 -5.11
C GLY A 189 -1.33 -10.25 -4.25
N LEU A 190 -0.89 -10.11 -2.99
CA LEU A 190 -0.65 -11.25 -2.11
C LEU A 190 -1.91 -12.10 -1.90
N VAL A 191 -1.67 -13.40 -1.75
CA VAL A 191 -2.68 -14.41 -1.50
C VAL A 191 -3.77 -14.45 -2.57
N ASN A 192 -3.38 -14.88 -3.78
CA ASN A 192 -4.33 -15.12 -4.88
C ASN A 192 -5.12 -13.87 -5.35
N ASN A 193 -4.66 -12.66 -5.00
CA ASN A 193 -5.27 -11.37 -5.39
C ASN A 193 -4.57 -10.72 -6.60
N GLY A 194 -4.07 -11.53 -7.52
CA GLY A 194 -3.37 -11.09 -8.73
C GLY A 194 -1.92 -11.57 -8.80
N ALA A 195 -1.28 -11.84 -7.65
CA ALA A 195 -0.07 -12.63 -7.59
C ALA A 195 -0.42 -14.14 -7.54
N PRO A 196 0.17 -14.99 -8.40
CA PRO A 196 0.00 -16.42 -8.25
C PRO A 196 0.71 -16.89 -6.97
N MET A 197 0.03 -17.73 -6.19
CA MET A 197 0.66 -18.37 -5.03
C MET A 197 1.72 -19.38 -5.48
N VAL A 198 2.91 -19.34 -4.85
CA VAL A 198 3.98 -20.34 -5.07
C VAL A 198 3.57 -21.70 -4.51
N GLU A 199 2.95 -21.69 -3.32
CA GLU A 199 2.29 -22.84 -2.71
C GLU A 199 0.92 -22.43 -2.18
N PRO A 200 -0.09 -23.33 -2.15
CA PRO A 200 -1.41 -22.98 -1.64
C PRO A 200 -1.36 -22.62 -0.15
N HIS A 201 -1.78 -21.40 0.19
CA HIS A 201 -1.89 -20.91 1.57
C HIS A 201 -3.11 -20.00 1.80
N GLU A 202 -4.03 -19.91 0.83
CA GLU A 202 -5.27 -19.14 0.95
C GLU A 202 -6.27 -19.84 1.89
N ASP A 203 -6.90 -19.06 2.78
CA ASP A 203 -7.99 -19.49 3.64
C ASP A 203 -9.27 -19.69 2.80
N PRO A 204 -9.80 -20.93 2.71
CA PRO A 204 -11.01 -21.19 1.94
C PRO A 204 -12.27 -20.47 2.46
N ALA A 205 -12.26 -20.01 3.72
CA ALA A 205 -13.36 -19.26 4.33
C ALA A 205 -13.22 -17.74 4.13
N HIS A 206 -12.02 -17.25 3.85
CA HIS A 206 -11.71 -15.84 3.68
C HIS A 206 -10.82 -15.66 2.44
N PRO A 207 -11.40 -15.72 1.23
CA PRO A 207 -10.63 -15.54 -0.01
C PRO A 207 -9.80 -14.26 0.01
N GLY A 208 -8.62 -14.31 -0.61
CA GLY A 208 -7.65 -13.23 -0.57
C GLY A 208 -6.82 -13.14 0.71
N HIS A 209 -7.05 -14.02 1.69
CA HIS A 209 -6.33 -14.04 2.96
C HIS A 209 -5.68 -15.39 3.20
N THR A 210 -4.59 -15.42 3.97
CA THR A 210 -3.92 -16.70 4.25
C THR A 210 -4.60 -17.47 5.38
N ASP A 211 -4.48 -18.80 5.37
CA ASP A 211 -4.91 -19.69 6.46
C ASP A 211 -3.94 -19.73 7.66
N ASP A 212 -2.77 -19.07 7.56
CA ASP A 212 -1.81 -18.93 8.65
C ASP A 212 -2.22 -17.79 9.59
N PRO A 213 -2.71 -18.08 10.81
CA PRO A 213 -3.16 -17.04 11.73
C PRO A 213 -2.01 -16.18 12.24
N SER A 214 -0.74 -16.57 12.09
CA SER A 214 0.41 -15.76 12.51
C SER A 214 0.83 -14.72 11.47
N CYS A 215 0.34 -14.86 10.23
CA CYS A 215 0.70 -14.00 9.12
C CYS A 215 -0.05 -12.67 9.16
N LEU A 216 0.62 -11.61 8.70
CA LEU A 216 -0.01 -10.30 8.55
C LEU A 216 -1.15 -10.33 7.53
N MET A 217 -1.08 -11.20 6.51
CA MET A 217 -2.17 -11.40 5.53
C MET A 217 -3.34 -12.23 6.06
N TYR A 218 -3.40 -12.54 7.35
CA TYR A 218 -4.57 -13.19 7.95
C TYR A 218 -5.72 -12.19 8.05
N TRP A 219 -6.94 -12.60 7.68
CA TRP A 219 -8.14 -11.73 7.58
C TRP A 219 -8.43 -10.90 8.84
N ALA A 220 -7.96 -11.30 10.02
CA ALA A 220 -8.20 -10.52 11.25
C ALA A 220 -7.59 -9.10 11.22
N TYR A 221 -6.65 -8.84 10.32
CA TYR A 221 -5.99 -7.54 10.18
C TYR A 221 -6.81 -6.50 9.39
N GLU A 222 -7.82 -6.89 8.60
CA GLU A 222 -8.77 -5.94 7.99
C GLU A 222 -9.87 -5.49 8.99
N ARG A 223 -9.93 -6.08 10.20
CA ARG A 223 -11.04 -5.90 11.17
C ARG A 223 -10.58 -5.52 12.57
N GLY A 224 -11.54 -5.28 13.46
CA GLY A 224 -11.30 -4.96 14.88
C GLY A 224 -10.48 -6.00 15.64
N GLU A 225 -10.42 -7.23 15.17
CA GLU A 225 -9.62 -8.31 15.72
C GLU A 225 -8.13 -7.95 15.80
N VAL A 226 -7.60 -7.10 14.90
CA VAL A 226 -6.23 -6.57 14.98
C VAL A 226 -5.91 -6.00 16.36
N ILE A 227 -6.86 -5.28 16.98
CA ILE A 227 -6.69 -4.67 18.31
C ILE A 227 -6.48 -5.76 19.37
N HIS A 228 -7.20 -6.88 19.29
CA HIS A 228 -7.02 -8.00 20.20
C HIS A 228 -5.66 -8.68 20.00
N ARG A 229 -5.21 -8.82 18.76
CA ARG A 229 -3.90 -9.41 18.45
C ARG A 229 -2.76 -8.56 19.01
N ILE A 230 -2.83 -7.24 18.82
CA ILE A 230 -1.85 -6.31 19.40
C ILE A 230 -1.91 -6.33 20.92
N ALA A 231 -3.11 -6.38 21.52
CA ALA A 231 -3.26 -6.51 22.96
C ALA A 231 -2.58 -7.76 23.50
N ASP A 232 -2.80 -8.91 22.84
CA ASP A 232 -2.22 -10.19 23.24
C ASP A 232 -0.69 -10.19 23.08
N ALA A 233 -0.15 -9.57 22.03
CA ALA A 233 1.30 -9.41 21.84
C ALA A 233 1.93 -8.53 22.94
N VAL A 234 1.30 -7.40 23.26
CA VAL A 234 1.73 -6.51 24.35
C VAL A 234 1.70 -7.24 25.70
N ASP A 235 0.64 -7.99 25.99
CA ASP A 235 0.51 -8.79 27.22
C ASP A 235 1.58 -9.90 27.30
N ALA A 236 2.00 -10.45 26.16
CA ALA A 236 3.09 -11.43 26.06
C ALA A 236 4.50 -10.80 26.16
N GLY A 237 4.61 -9.47 26.13
CA GLY A 237 5.88 -8.75 26.12
C GLY A 237 6.61 -8.77 24.77
N THR A 238 5.92 -9.15 23.70
CA THR A 238 6.43 -9.10 22.33
C THR A 238 6.30 -7.66 21.81
N PRO A 239 7.37 -7.06 21.26
CA PRO A 239 7.25 -5.77 20.57
C PRO A 239 6.18 -5.86 19.49
N ALA A 240 5.27 -4.89 19.43
CA ALA A 240 4.12 -4.98 18.52
C ALA A 240 4.53 -5.08 17.04
N GLU A 241 5.68 -4.53 16.66
CA GLU A 241 6.29 -4.68 15.33
C GLU A 241 6.69 -6.13 15.01
N GLU A 242 7.12 -6.92 16.01
CA GLU A 242 7.40 -8.36 15.83
C GLU A 242 6.10 -9.17 15.66
N ALA A 243 4.95 -8.63 16.06
CA ALA A 243 3.65 -9.23 15.77
C ALA A 243 3.14 -8.92 14.36
N LEU A 244 3.74 -7.93 13.67
CA LEU A 244 3.41 -7.51 12.32
C LEU A 244 4.37 -8.15 11.31
N GLY A 245 4.19 -9.44 11.02
CA GLY A 245 5.08 -10.19 10.15
C GLY A 245 4.35 -10.91 9.01
N PHE A 246 4.89 -10.80 7.80
CA PHE A 246 4.47 -11.66 6.70
C PHE A 246 5.04 -13.07 6.87
N CYS A 247 4.21 -14.06 6.66
CA CYS A 247 4.57 -15.47 6.70
C CYS A 247 5.43 -15.86 5.50
N GLY A 248 6.18 -16.96 5.65
CA GLY A 248 7.06 -17.48 4.60
C GLY A 248 6.37 -17.65 3.23
N PRO A 249 5.15 -18.22 3.16
CA PRO A 249 4.44 -18.40 1.88
C PRO A 249 4.12 -17.07 1.18
N SER A 250 3.58 -16.06 1.88
CA SER A 250 3.34 -14.74 1.28
C SER A 250 4.63 -14.07 0.82
N LEU A 251 5.72 -14.18 1.59
CA LEU A 251 7.03 -13.66 1.16
C LEU A 251 7.57 -14.40 -0.07
N ALA A 252 7.29 -15.70 -0.21
CA ALA A 252 7.65 -16.47 -1.39
C ALA A 252 6.88 -16.01 -2.64
N ASP A 253 5.60 -15.66 -2.50
CA ASP A 253 4.79 -15.09 -3.60
C ASP A 253 5.40 -13.77 -4.12
N LEU A 254 5.77 -12.85 -3.21
CA LEU A 254 6.45 -11.61 -3.59
C LEU A 254 7.81 -11.86 -4.24
N ALA A 255 8.59 -12.81 -3.71
CA ALA A 255 9.87 -13.17 -4.31
C ALA A 255 9.70 -13.70 -5.74
N ALA A 256 8.71 -14.57 -5.98
CA ALA A 256 8.39 -15.06 -7.31
C ALA A 256 7.92 -13.94 -8.26
N LEU A 257 7.14 -12.98 -7.75
CA LEU A 257 6.76 -11.78 -8.51
C LEU A 257 7.98 -10.94 -8.90
N ARG A 258 9.01 -10.82 -8.07
CA ARG A 258 10.23 -10.05 -8.41
C ARG A 258 11.07 -10.72 -9.49
N GLU A 259 11.07 -12.05 -9.54
CA GLU A 259 11.99 -12.84 -10.39
C GLU A 259 11.45 -13.17 -11.81
N GLY A 260 10.13 -13.10 -12.03
CA GLY A 260 9.47 -13.57 -13.27
C GLY A 260 9.69 -12.76 -14.55
#